data_AF-A0A427YC03-F1
#
_entry.id   AF-A0A427YC03-F1
#
_cell.length_a   1.000
_cell.length_b   1.000
_cell.length_c   1.000
_cell.angle_alpha   90.00
_cell.angle_beta   90.00
_cell.angle_gamma   90.00
#
_symmetry.space_group_name_H-M   'P 1'
#
loop_
_entity.id
_entity.type
_entity.pdbx_description
1 polymer ?
#
loop_
_entity_poly.entity_id
_entity_poly.type
_entity_poly.pdbx_seq_one_letter_code
_entity_poly.pdbx_strand_id
1 'polypeptide(L)'
;MGATTLWERWDSMLSDGSIDPGEMTSFNHYAFGAVASFLHNTIGGLSTLDPGWKRFLVRPQPGGSFTHARSSLKTPYGLASCQWSFSEDRDKLLVTAVVPPNSTAQISLPGIDTVVGSGTWTYDFPWKKDEEWPHKIIHPSFTQRPPVPDPL
;
A
#
# COMPACT_ATOMS: atom_id res chain seq x y z
N MET A 1 -22.01 -1.92 7.69
CA MET A 1 -22.06 -2.97 6.65
C MET A 1 -20.91 -3.94 6.85
N GLY A 2 -21.10 -5.23 6.60
CA GLY A 2 -20.12 -6.30 6.87
C GLY A 2 -19.54 -6.94 5.60
N ALA A 3 -18.99 -6.13 4.69
CA ALA A 3 -18.42 -6.62 3.43
C ALA A 3 -17.23 -7.57 3.67
N THR A 4 -17.21 -8.71 2.96
CA THR A 4 -16.09 -9.69 2.98
C THR A 4 -15.39 -9.84 1.64
N THR A 5 -15.90 -9.14 0.61
CA THR A 5 -15.34 -9.01 -0.74
C THR A 5 -15.51 -7.56 -1.19
N LEU A 6 -14.88 -7.19 -2.31
CA LEU A 6 -15.02 -5.86 -2.89
C LEU A 6 -16.22 -5.82 -3.81
N TRP A 7 -16.95 -4.72 -3.76
CA TRP A 7 -18.18 -4.54 -4.50
C TRP A 7 -17.92 -3.78 -5.79
N GLU A 8 -18.78 -3.98 -6.78
CA GLU A 8 -18.71 -3.33 -8.08
C GLU A 8 -18.86 -1.82 -7.99
N ARG A 9 -19.73 -1.37 -7.08
CA ARG A 9 -20.00 0.05 -6.81
C ARG A 9 -19.61 0.37 -5.38
N TRP A 10 -19.13 1.59 -5.15
CA TRP A 10 -18.87 2.11 -3.81
C TRP A 10 -20.11 2.06 -2.90
N ASP A 11 -21.27 2.24 -3.53
CA ASP A 11 -22.59 2.34 -2.92
C ASP A 11 -23.49 1.15 -3.28
N SER A 12 -22.91 -0.02 -3.62
CA SER A 12 -23.69 -1.24 -3.94
C SER A 12 -24.73 -1.57 -2.86
N MET A 13 -24.44 -1.22 -1.61
CA MET A 13 -25.43 -1.07 -0.55
C MET A 13 -25.36 0.39 -0.05
N LEU A 14 -26.52 1.04 0.04
CA LEU A 14 -26.68 2.41 0.53
C LEU A 14 -26.59 2.46 2.05
N SER A 15 -26.32 3.62 2.64
CA SER A 15 -26.11 3.76 4.09
C SER A 15 -27.26 3.26 4.97
N ASP A 16 -28.48 3.17 4.43
CA ASP A 16 -29.67 2.62 5.11
C ASP A 16 -29.80 1.08 5.02
N GLY A 17 -28.89 0.41 4.30
CA GLY A 17 -28.86 -1.03 4.09
C GLY A 17 -29.61 -1.52 2.84
N SER A 18 -30.28 -0.63 2.11
CA SER A 18 -30.90 -0.98 0.83
C SER A 18 -29.85 -1.20 -0.27
N ILE A 19 -30.19 -1.99 -1.29
CA ILE A 19 -29.31 -2.26 -2.43
C ILE A 19 -29.47 -1.11 -3.44
N ASP A 20 -28.36 -0.69 -4.07
CA ASP A 20 -28.40 0.28 -5.17
C ASP A 20 -29.41 -0.17 -6.24
N PRO A 21 -30.36 0.69 -6.65
CA PRO A 21 -31.46 0.32 -7.55
C PRO A 21 -31.02 0.15 -9.01
N GLY A 22 -29.75 0.42 -9.34
CA GLY A 22 -29.20 0.18 -10.65
C GLY A 22 -29.28 -1.30 -11.04
N GLU A 23 -29.51 -1.56 -12.33
CA GLU A 23 -29.70 -2.92 -12.85
C GLU A 23 -28.42 -3.80 -12.78
N MET A 24 -27.27 -3.21 -12.46
CA MET A 24 -25.98 -3.89 -12.37
C MET A 24 -25.29 -3.57 -11.04
N THR A 25 -25.50 -4.46 -10.07
CA THR A 25 -24.92 -4.38 -8.72
C THR A 25 -24.41 -5.75 -8.28
N SER A 26 -23.10 -5.94 -8.37
CA SER A 26 -22.39 -7.11 -7.83
C SER A 26 -21.68 -6.81 -6.52
N PHE A 27 -21.88 -7.68 -5.53
CA PHE A 27 -21.18 -7.65 -4.25
C PHE A 27 -19.84 -8.39 -4.27
N ASN A 28 -19.35 -8.83 -5.43
CA ASN A 28 -18.09 -9.55 -5.56
C ASN A 28 -17.39 -9.23 -6.89
N HIS A 29 -16.80 -8.04 -6.97
CA HIS A 29 -16.09 -7.55 -8.14
C HIS A 29 -14.72 -7.02 -7.73
N TYR A 30 -13.66 -7.58 -8.33
CA TYR A 30 -12.27 -7.28 -7.93
C TYR A 30 -11.74 -5.91 -8.35
N ALA A 31 -12.49 -5.10 -9.12
CA ALA A 31 -11.95 -3.90 -9.78
C ALA A 31 -11.39 -2.89 -8.78
N PHE A 32 -12.15 -2.55 -7.73
CA PHE A 32 -11.64 -1.71 -6.64
C PHE A 32 -10.58 -2.39 -5.77
N GLY A 33 -10.35 -3.69 -5.97
CA GLY A 33 -9.24 -4.45 -5.38
C GLY A 33 -7.88 -4.10 -5.94
N ALA A 34 -7.83 -3.31 -7.02
CA ALA A 34 -6.60 -2.74 -7.54
C ALA A 34 -5.79 -1.98 -6.46
N VAL A 35 -6.43 -1.47 -5.39
CA VAL A 35 -5.75 -0.86 -4.24
C VAL A 35 -4.75 -1.81 -3.56
N ALA A 36 -4.94 -3.13 -3.65
CA ALA A 36 -4.00 -4.10 -3.10
C ALA A 36 -2.59 -3.98 -3.71
N SER A 37 -2.47 -3.58 -4.98
CA SER A 37 -1.17 -3.31 -5.61
C SER A 37 -0.43 -2.18 -4.90
N PHE A 38 -1.13 -1.10 -4.53
CA PHE A 38 -0.54 -0.01 -3.72
C PHE A 38 -0.13 -0.51 -2.33
N LEU A 39 -0.95 -1.33 -1.68
CA LEU A 39 -0.62 -1.90 -0.38
C LEU A 39 0.64 -2.77 -0.43
N HIS A 40 0.84 -3.57 -1.48
CA HIS A 40 2.03 -4.41 -1.62
C HIS A 40 3.27 -3.60 -2.03
N ASN A 41 3.13 -2.73 -3.02
CA ASN A 41 4.26 -2.03 -3.64
C ASN A 41 4.75 -0.85 -2.80
N THR A 42 3.84 -0.11 -2.17
CA THR A 42 4.14 1.15 -1.48
C THR A 42 4.21 0.94 0.03
N ILE A 43 3.14 0.44 0.64
CA ILE A 43 3.11 0.21 2.09
C ILE A 43 3.98 -0.99 2.45
N GLY A 44 3.80 -2.11 1.77
CA GLY A 44 4.62 -3.32 1.93
C GLY A 44 6.05 -3.16 1.40
N GLY A 45 6.25 -2.23 0.46
CA GLY A 45 7.56 -1.84 -0.06
C GLY A 45 8.18 -2.80 -1.08
N LEU A 46 7.45 -3.78 -1.60
CA LEU A 46 7.98 -4.75 -2.58
C LEU A 46 7.42 -4.50 -3.97
N SER A 47 8.27 -4.19 -4.95
CA SER A 47 7.86 -4.08 -6.34
C SER A 47 8.89 -4.68 -7.29
N THR A 48 8.46 -5.15 -8.45
CA THR A 48 9.34 -5.78 -9.42
C THR A 48 10.10 -4.73 -10.23
N LEU A 49 11.40 -4.95 -10.49
CA LEU A 49 12.18 -4.13 -11.43
C LEU A 49 12.32 -4.82 -12.79
N ASP A 50 12.37 -6.15 -12.80
CA ASP A 50 12.39 -6.97 -14.00
C ASP A 50 11.26 -8.01 -13.98
N PRO A 51 10.66 -8.32 -15.14
CA PRO A 51 9.74 -9.45 -15.25
C PRO A 51 10.28 -10.73 -14.59
N GLY A 52 9.44 -11.39 -13.79
CA GLY A 52 9.81 -12.61 -13.10
C GLY A 52 10.59 -12.43 -11.80
N TRP A 53 10.75 -11.18 -11.30
CA TRP A 53 11.31 -10.90 -9.96
C TRP A 53 12.79 -11.26 -9.76
N LYS A 54 13.56 -11.42 -10.84
CA LYS A 54 15.02 -11.61 -10.74
C LYS A 54 15.70 -10.38 -10.11
N ARG A 55 15.18 -9.20 -10.41
CA ARG A 55 15.49 -7.94 -9.73
C ARG A 55 14.20 -7.32 -9.19
N PHE A 56 14.25 -6.83 -7.96
CA PHE A 56 13.11 -6.17 -7.32
C PHE A 56 13.56 -5.02 -6.43
N LEU A 57 12.62 -4.13 -6.10
CA LEU A 57 12.81 -2.97 -5.26
C LEU A 57 12.25 -3.24 -3.86
N VAL A 58 13.03 -2.86 -2.86
CA VAL A 58 12.63 -2.73 -1.46
C VAL A 58 12.61 -1.25 -1.11
N ARG A 59 11.41 -0.68 -1.03
CA ARG A 59 11.17 0.73 -0.70
C ARG A 59 9.84 0.89 0.03
N PRO A 60 9.76 0.49 1.32
CA PRO A 60 8.57 0.79 2.12
C PRO A 60 8.41 2.30 2.29
N GLN A 61 7.18 2.78 2.15
CA GLN A 61 6.82 4.17 2.36
C GLN A 61 5.76 4.25 3.47
N PRO A 62 6.19 4.29 4.75
CA PRO A 62 5.29 4.49 5.87
C PRO A 62 4.46 5.76 5.71
N GLY A 63 3.17 5.69 6.03
CA GLY A 63 2.25 6.83 5.89
C GLY A 63 0.92 6.57 6.58
N GLY A 64 0.10 7.62 6.68
CA GLY A 64 -1.19 7.55 7.38
C GLY A 64 -1.00 7.17 8.86
N SER A 65 -1.73 6.16 9.31
CA SER A 65 -1.69 5.65 10.68
C SER A 65 -0.91 4.34 10.83
N PHE A 66 -0.30 3.81 9.76
CA PHE A 66 0.46 2.57 9.84
C PHE A 66 1.75 2.76 10.65
N THR A 67 1.95 1.92 11.66
CA THR A 67 3.17 1.92 12.48
C THR A 67 4.15 0.81 12.12
N HIS A 68 3.66 -0.19 11.38
CA HIS A 68 4.41 -1.33 10.89
C HIS A 68 3.68 -1.94 9.69
N ALA A 69 4.40 -2.67 8.86
CA ALA A 69 3.80 -3.56 7.87
C ALA A 69 4.73 -4.73 7.55
N ARG A 70 4.16 -5.83 7.09
CA ARG A 70 4.88 -6.98 6.54
C ARG A 70 4.25 -7.39 5.23
N SER A 71 5.07 -7.57 4.21
CA SER A 71 4.67 -8.10 2.91
C SER A 71 5.64 -9.19 2.47
N SER A 72 5.13 -10.17 1.73
CA SER A 72 5.93 -11.24 1.17
C SER A 72 5.31 -11.76 -0.11
N LEU A 73 6.16 -12.15 -1.05
CA LEU A 73 5.76 -12.73 -2.32
C LEU A 73 6.57 -14.00 -2.59
N LYS A 74 5.88 -15.07 -2.97
CA LYS A 74 6.52 -16.28 -3.51
C LYS A 74 6.87 -16.00 -4.97
N THR A 75 8.15 -15.77 -5.24
CA THR A 75 8.68 -15.57 -6.59
C THR A 75 9.12 -16.91 -7.19
N PRO A 76 9.43 -16.97 -8.50
CA PRO A 76 10.06 -18.15 -9.11
C PRO A 76 11.39 -18.57 -8.45
N TYR A 77 12.07 -17.63 -7.76
CA TYR A 77 13.36 -17.85 -7.13
C TYR A 77 13.27 -18.18 -5.62
N GLY A 78 12.08 -18.06 -5.03
CA GLY A 78 11.84 -18.25 -3.60
C GLY A 78 11.09 -17.09 -2.97
N LEU A 79 11.10 -17.03 -1.63
CA LEU A 79 10.38 -15.99 -0.89
C LEU A 79 11.15 -14.66 -0.91
N ALA A 80 10.53 -13.63 -1.46
CA ALA A 80 10.93 -12.24 -1.24
C ALA A 80 10.03 -11.65 -0.15
N SER A 81 10.61 -10.94 0.82
CA SER A 81 9.81 -10.29 1.87
C SER A 81 10.38 -8.94 2.28
N CYS A 82 9.51 -8.04 2.71
CA CYS A 82 9.86 -6.78 3.35
C CYS A 82 8.98 -6.62 4.58
N GLN A 83 9.59 -6.33 5.72
CA GLN A 83 8.90 -5.92 6.93
C GLN A 83 9.52 -4.64 7.45
N TRP A 84 8.70 -3.79 8.04
CA TRP A 84 9.18 -2.60 8.70
C TRP A 84 8.34 -2.25 9.92
N SER A 85 8.95 -1.53 10.85
CA SER A 85 8.30 -0.96 12.04
C SER A 85 9.03 0.28 12.50
N PHE A 86 8.31 1.22 13.11
CA PHE A 86 8.96 2.30 13.85
C PHE A 86 9.63 1.80 15.13
N SER A 87 10.68 2.51 15.57
CA SER A 87 11.17 2.45 16.95
C SER A 87 10.07 2.89 17.93
N GLU A 88 10.26 2.60 19.22
CA GLU A 88 9.33 3.04 20.28
C GLU A 88 9.13 4.57 20.26
N ASP A 89 10.23 5.31 20.06
CA ASP A 89 10.24 6.78 20.00
C ASP A 89 9.79 7.34 18.63
N ARG A 90 9.53 6.48 17.64
CA ARG A 90 9.15 6.83 16.25
C ARG A 90 10.11 7.75 15.50
N ASP A 91 11.36 7.78 15.93
CA ASP A 91 12.45 8.54 15.33
C ASP A 91 13.23 7.74 14.27
N LYS A 92 13.02 6.42 14.23
CA LYS A 92 13.69 5.49 13.32
C LYS A 92 12.72 4.53 12.69
N LEU A 93 13.05 4.09 11.48
CA LEU A 93 12.41 2.97 10.82
C LEU A 93 13.38 1.79 10.77
N LEU A 94 12.94 0.65 11.31
CA LEU A 94 13.61 -0.62 11.14
C LEU A 94 13.00 -1.34 9.95
N VAL A 95 13.83 -1.77 9.00
CA VAL A 95 13.42 -2.51 7.79
C VAL A 95 14.20 -3.81 7.72
N THR A 96 13.52 -4.94 7.52
CA THR A 96 14.15 -6.21 7.18
C THR A 96 13.65 -6.68 5.82
N ALA A 97 14.58 -7.00 4.94
CA ALA A 97 14.32 -7.56 3.62
C ALA A 97 14.88 -8.99 3.52
N VAL A 98 14.15 -9.88 2.86
CA VAL A 98 14.64 -11.21 2.46
C VAL A 98 14.72 -11.25 0.95
N VAL A 99 15.90 -11.57 0.45
CA VAL A 99 16.20 -11.71 -0.97
C VAL A 99 16.46 -13.20 -1.26
N PRO A 100 15.63 -13.85 -2.10
CA PRO A 100 15.82 -15.26 -2.39
C PRO A 100 17.10 -15.51 -3.21
N PRO A 101 17.62 -16.75 -3.23
CA PRO A 101 18.76 -17.13 -4.07
C PRO A 101 18.58 -16.73 -5.55
N ASN A 102 19.68 -16.50 -6.25
CA ASN A 102 19.69 -16.12 -7.69
C ASN A 102 18.91 -14.84 -8.04
N SER A 103 18.58 -14.00 -7.04
CA SER A 103 17.92 -12.71 -7.22
C SER A 103 18.72 -11.60 -6.54
N THR A 104 18.44 -10.35 -6.92
CA THR A 104 18.99 -9.16 -6.26
C THR A 104 17.88 -8.18 -5.92
N ALA A 105 18.05 -7.43 -4.83
CA ALA A 105 17.16 -6.35 -4.47
C ALA A 105 17.88 -5.00 -4.55
N GLN A 106 17.22 -3.99 -5.11
CA GLN A 106 17.59 -2.59 -4.88
C GLN A 106 16.93 -2.15 -3.58
N ILE A 107 17.73 -1.79 -2.58
CA ILE A 107 17.29 -1.20 -1.33
C ILE A 107 17.29 0.31 -1.53
N SER A 108 16.11 0.92 -1.50
CA SER A 108 15.95 2.37 -1.63
C SER A 108 15.25 2.88 -0.38
N LEU A 109 16.03 3.43 0.54
CA LEU A 109 15.61 4.00 1.81
C LEU A 109 16.27 5.39 1.97
N PRO A 110 15.74 6.29 2.81
CA PRO A 110 16.39 7.55 3.13
C PRO A 110 17.88 7.37 3.50
N GLY A 111 18.77 7.93 2.68
CA GLY A 111 20.23 7.83 2.87
C GLY A 111 20.87 6.50 2.48
N ILE A 112 20.09 5.53 1.97
CA ILE A 112 20.58 4.21 1.57
C ILE A 112 20.01 3.87 0.19
N ASP A 113 20.88 3.84 -0.82
CA ASP A 113 20.54 3.34 -2.16
C ASP A 113 21.63 2.35 -2.59
N THR A 114 21.32 1.06 -2.51
CA THR A 114 22.30 0.00 -2.78
C THR A 114 21.64 -1.24 -3.36
N VAL A 115 22.41 -2.02 -4.11
CA VAL A 115 21.97 -3.32 -4.63
C VAL A 115 22.58 -4.42 -3.77
N VAL A 116 21.73 -5.33 -3.31
CA VAL A 116 22.13 -6.47 -2.49
C VAL A 116 21.78 -7.80 -3.16
N GLY A 117 22.60 -8.81 -2.90
CA GLY A 117 22.34 -10.19 -3.31
C GLY A 117 21.38 -10.92 -2.36
N SER A 118 21.30 -12.24 -2.54
CA SER A 118 20.48 -13.11 -1.69
C SER A 118 20.89 -13.05 -0.22
N GLY A 119 19.92 -13.18 0.67
CA GLY A 119 20.13 -13.17 2.12
C GLY A 119 19.06 -12.36 2.85
N THR A 120 19.28 -12.20 4.15
CA THR A 120 18.46 -11.34 5.01
C THR A 120 19.24 -10.08 5.31
N TRP A 121 18.62 -8.93 5.03
CA TRP A 121 19.22 -7.61 5.19
C TRP A 121 18.39 -6.80 6.17
N THR A 122 19.04 -6.18 7.15
CA THR A 122 18.39 -5.33 8.14
C THR A 122 19.00 -3.95 8.10
N TYR A 123 18.14 -2.93 8.09
CA TYR A 123 18.51 -1.52 8.10
C TYR A 123 17.72 -0.82 9.19
N ASP A 124 18.38 0.02 9.97
CA ASP A 124 17.73 1.05 10.75
C ASP A 124 18.22 2.42 10.26
N PHE A 125 17.30 3.37 10.13
CA PHE A 125 17.64 4.72 9.72
C PHE A 125 16.69 5.73 10.35
N PRO A 126 17.14 6.99 10.54
CA PRO A 126 16.28 8.06 11.03
C PRO A 126 15.07 8.24 10.11
N TRP A 127 13.88 8.22 10.69
CA TRP A 127 12.65 8.50 9.99
C TRP A 127 12.09 9.84 10.43
N LYS A 128 11.69 10.63 9.45
CA LYS A 128 10.95 11.87 9.68
C LYS A 128 9.64 11.77 8.93
N LYS A 129 8.56 12.12 9.63
CA LYS A 129 7.26 12.27 8.99
C LYS A 129 7.38 13.38 7.94
N ASP A 130 6.80 13.14 6.78
CA ASP A 130 6.55 14.22 5.82
C ASP A 130 5.48 15.16 6.40
N GLU A 131 5.88 16.38 6.75
CA GLU A 131 4.99 17.40 7.30
C GLU A 131 4.08 18.02 6.25
N GLU A 132 4.43 17.91 4.96
CA GLU A 132 3.62 18.45 3.86
C GLU A 132 2.43 17.54 3.51
N TRP A 133 2.41 16.31 4.06
CA TRP A 133 1.38 15.31 3.82
C TRP A 133 0.41 15.14 5.01
N PRO A 134 -0.92 15.03 4.76
CA PRO A 134 -1.57 15.06 3.46
C PRO A 134 -1.65 16.48 2.89
N HIS A 135 -1.40 16.61 1.60
CA HIS A 135 -1.57 17.90 0.93
C HIS A 135 -3.00 18.41 1.11
N LYS A 136 -3.15 19.73 1.24
CA LYS A 136 -4.46 20.37 1.28
C LYS A 136 -5.26 19.96 0.04
N ILE A 137 -6.48 19.48 0.26
CA ILE A 137 -7.39 19.14 -0.82
C ILE A 137 -7.60 20.40 -1.66
N ILE A 138 -7.23 20.31 -2.93
CA ILE A 138 -7.64 21.31 -3.91
C ILE A 138 -9.10 20.98 -4.21
N HIS A 139 -9.99 21.95 -4.02
CA HIS A 139 -11.39 21.85 -4.43
C HIS A 139 -11.57 22.62 -5.74
N PRO A 140 -11.42 21.97 -6.90
CA PRO A 140 -11.74 22.60 -8.17
C PRO A 140 -13.20 23.06 -8.18
N SER A 141 -13.49 24.17 -8.84
CA SER A 141 -14.85 24.71 -8.99
C SER A 141 -15.85 23.67 -9.53
N PHE A 142 -15.41 22.75 -10.38
CA PHE A 142 -16.25 21.67 -10.93
C PHE A 142 -16.58 20.52 -9.96
N THR A 143 -15.98 20.49 -8.76
CA THR A 143 -16.25 19.47 -7.73
C THR A 143 -17.25 19.94 -6.67
N GLN A 144 -17.67 21.20 -6.73
CA GLN A 144 -18.71 21.74 -5.87
C GLN A 144 -20.07 21.18 -6.30
N ARG A 145 -20.51 20.10 -5.64
CA ARG A 145 -21.92 19.69 -5.76
C ARG A 145 -22.78 20.74 -5.06
N PRO A 146 -23.93 21.14 -5.64
CA PRO A 146 -24.91 21.94 -4.90
C PRO A 146 -25.29 21.18 -3.62
N PRO A 147 -25.56 21.90 -2.51
CA PRO A 147 -25.95 21.27 -1.26
C PRO A 147 -27.16 20.35 -1.51
N VAL A 148 -27.07 19.12 -1.01
CA VAL A 148 -28.22 18.21 -0.98
C VAL A 148 -29.27 18.86 -0.08
N PRO A 149 -30.54 19.05 -0.53
CA PRO A 149 -31.58 19.60 0.33
C PRO A 149 -31.74 18.73 1.58
N ASP A 150 -31.98 19.36 2.74
CA ASP A 150 -32.28 18.62 3.96
C ASP A 150 -33.48 17.69 3.72
N PRO A 151 -33.45 16.45 4.25
CA PRO A 151 -34.60 15.57 4.18
C PRO A 151 -35.78 16.22 4.91
N LEU A 152 -36.94 16.27 4.23
CA LEU A 152 -38.22 16.75 4.76
C LEU A 152 -38.69 15.90 5.95
#